data_AF-A0A6I5VNH5-F1
#
_entry.id   AF-A0A6I5VNH5-F1
#
_cell.length_a   1.000
_cell.length_b   1.000
_cell.length_c   1.000
_cell.angle_alpha   90.00
_cell.angle_beta   90.00
_cell.angle_gamma   90.00
#
_symmetry.space_group_name_H-M   'P 1'
#
loop_
_entity.id
_entity.type
_entity.pdbx_description
1 polymer ?
#
loop_
_entity_poly.entity_id
_entity_poly.type
_entity_poly.pdbx_seq_one_letter_code
_entity_poly.pdbx_strand_id
1 'polypeptide(L)'
;MTSLPHTTPAAPVPQKLRRPRVWAWPLAIVLSFPIGGYIANLIVGPIDSVGVALAGGLIAGAVIGAAQWLALRRLMPWLWIAATSIGMAAGLSLGAALVDYGIGRLDLIVMGAVNGVVVGGLQSVVLRRKRIWGAAWWAVANPPAWALAWLVSSYVISANIDERFTNFGASGCLLFALLTGLLLELLFRRTEAETRRP
;
A
#
# COMPACT_ATOMS: atom_id res chain seq x y z
N MET A 1 8.81 18.41 -63.39
CA MET A 1 8.51 17.35 -62.39
C MET A 1 9.49 17.50 -61.24
N THR A 2 9.06 18.15 -60.17
CA THR A 2 9.89 18.51 -59.00
C THR A 2 9.74 17.41 -57.96
N SER A 3 10.81 16.67 -57.69
CA SER A 3 10.81 15.59 -56.70
C SER A 3 10.74 16.16 -55.28
N LEU A 4 9.67 15.84 -54.54
CA LEU A 4 9.56 16.17 -53.12
C LEU A 4 10.52 15.27 -52.31
N PRO A 5 11.37 15.82 -51.44
CA PRO A 5 12.20 15.02 -50.56
C PRO A 5 11.32 14.33 -49.51
N HIS A 6 11.35 13.00 -49.49
CA HIS A 6 10.77 12.20 -48.42
C HIS A 6 11.59 12.43 -47.14
N THR A 7 11.07 13.25 -46.24
CA THR A 7 11.59 13.34 -44.87
C THR A 7 11.20 12.06 -44.13
N THR A 8 12.17 11.15 -43.99
CA THR A 8 12.02 9.97 -43.11
C THR A 8 11.62 10.45 -41.72
N PRO A 9 10.50 9.96 -41.15
CA PRO A 9 10.11 10.33 -39.78
C PRO A 9 11.25 10.00 -38.83
N ALA A 10 11.72 10.99 -38.07
CA ALA A 10 12.73 10.78 -37.06
C ALA A 10 12.28 9.66 -36.11
N ALA A 11 13.14 8.67 -35.89
CA ALA A 11 12.84 7.57 -34.97
C ALA A 11 12.42 8.15 -33.61
N PRO A 12 11.33 7.68 -33.00
CA PRO A 12 10.86 8.19 -31.73
C PRO A 12 11.97 8.05 -30.70
N VAL A 13 12.43 9.18 -30.15
CA VAL A 13 13.40 9.20 -29.06
C VAL A 13 12.84 8.34 -27.93
N PRO A 14 13.54 7.29 -27.47
CA PRO A 14 13.04 6.45 -26.39
C PRO A 14 12.78 7.34 -25.18
N GLN A 15 11.50 7.45 -24.83
CA GLN A 15 11.04 8.26 -23.72
C GLN A 15 11.69 7.67 -22.45
N LYS A 16 12.76 8.30 -21.96
CA LYS A 16 13.37 7.93 -20.68
C LYS A 16 12.26 8.01 -19.64
N LEU A 17 11.74 6.87 -19.22
CA LEU A 17 10.85 6.75 -18.06
C LEU A 17 11.54 7.49 -16.92
N ARG A 18 11.05 8.70 -16.59
CA ARG A 18 11.57 9.45 -15.45
C ARG A 18 11.35 8.56 -14.24
N ARG A 19 12.44 8.14 -13.60
CA ARG A 19 12.41 7.24 -12.45
C ARG A 19 11.30 7.66 -11.48
N PRO A 20 10.43 6.73 -11.06
CA PRO A 20 9.42 7.04 -10.06
C PRO A 20 10.06 7.66 -8.81
N ARG A 21 9.32 8.56 -8.15
CA ARG A 21 9.74 9.11 -6.85
C ARG A 21 9.52 8.08 -5.74
N VAL A 22 10.13 6.90 -5.85
CA VAL A 22 10.06 5.85 -4.81
C VAL A 22 10.61 6.37 -3.48
N TRP A 23 11.54 7.34 -3.51
CA TRP A 23 12.00 8.05 -2.31
C TRP A 23 10.89 8.74 -1.51
N ALA A 24 9.77 9.10 -2.13
CA ALA A 24 8.63 9.70 -1.44
C ALA A 24 7.71 8.66 -0.77
N TRP A 25 7.92 7.36 -1.08
CA TRP A 25 7.12 6.28 -0.53
C TRP A 25 7.19 6.19 1.00
N PRO A 26 8.38 6.23 1.64
CA PRO A 26 8.42 6.16 3.10
C PRO A 26 7.71 7.33 3.77
N LEU A 27 7.85 8.54 3.23
CA LEU A 27 7.17 9.72 3.74
C LEU A 27 5.64 9.58 3.62
N ALA A 28 5.15 9.07 2.49
CA ALA A 28 3.73 8.82 2.30
C ALA A 28 3.17 7.86 3.35
N ILE A 29 3.86 6.75 3.64
CA ILE A 29 3.44 5.74 4.62
C ILE A 29 3.47 6.30 6.05
N VAL A 30 4.61 6.86 6.46
CA VAL A 30 4.83 7.33 7.84
C VAL A 30 3.85 8.43 8.24
N LEU A 31 3.42 9.27 7.29
CA LEU A 31 2.41 10.29 7.55
C LEU A 31 0.99 9.74 7.46
N SER A 32 0.67 9.01 6.39
CA SER A 32 -0.74 8.66 6.11
C SER A 32 -1.31 7.59 7.01
N PHE A 33 -0.52 6.68 7.55
CA PHE A 33 -1.01 5.64 8.45
C PHE A 33 -1.47 6.22 9.80
N PRO A 34 -0.65 7.02 10.53
CA PRO A 34 -1.11 7.67 11.76
C PRO A 34 -2.26 8.64 11.51
N ILE A 35 -2.18 9.46 10.45
CA ILE A 35 -3.23 10.43 10.13
C ILE A 35 -4.54 9.70 9.77
N GLY A 36 -4.47 8.67 8.93
CA GLY A 36 -5.64 7.89 8.52
C GLY A 36 -6.25 7.10 9.68
N GLY A 37 -5.42 6.51 10.53
CA GLY A 37 -5.86 5.82 11.75
C GLY A 37 -6.55 6.77 12.73
N TYR A 38 -5.96 7.94 12.97
CA TYR A 38 -6.51 8.97 13.83
C TYR A 38 -7.83 9.53 13.30
N ILE A 39 -7.89 9.91 12.01
CA ILE A 39 -9.13 10.38 11.38
C ILE A 39 -10.22 9.31 11.46
N ALA A 40 -9.91 8.05 11.18
CA ALA A 40 -10.88 6.96 11.28
C ALA A 40 -11.41 6.84 12.72
N ASN A 41 -10.53 6.79 13.72
CA ASN A 41 -10.92 6.68 15.12
C ASN A 41 -11.77 7.87 15.59
N LEU A 42 -11.45 9.11 15.17
CA LEU A 42 -12.27 10.28 15.46
C LEU A 42 -13.68 10.21 14.89
N ILE A 43 -13.86 9.57 13.73
CA ILE A 43 -15.16 9.53 13.02
C ILE A 43 -16.00 8.35 13.48
N VAL A 44 -15.40 7.17 13.67
CA VAL A 44 -16.14 5.92 13.90
C VAL A 44 -15.89 5.28 15.26
N GLY A 45 -14.91 5.76 16.03
CA GLY A 45 -14.53 5.22 17.33
C GLY A 45 -13.65 3.97 17.27
N PRO A 46 -13.54 3.25 18.41
CA PRO A 46 -12.76 2.01 18.53
C PRO A 46 -13.32 0.88 17.65
N ILE A 47 -12.44 0.07 17.05
CA ILE A 47 -12.90 -1.08 16.25
C ILE A 47 -13.40 -2.21 17.17
N ASP A 48 -14.71 -2.29 17.35
CA ASP A 48 -15.40 -3.30 18.19
C ASP A 48 -16.50 -4.08 17.46
N SER A 49 -16.74 -3.75 16.18
CA SER A 49 -17.79 -4.34 15.37
C SER A 49 -17.43 -4.28 13.89
N VAL A 50 -18.07 -5.14 13.08
CA VAL A 50 -17.83 -5.23 11.63
C VAL A 50 -18.17 -3.91 10.95
N GLY A 51 -19.25 -3.24 11.35
CA GLY A 51 -19.66 -1.96 10.75
C GLY A 51 -18.64 -0.84 10.98
N VAL A 52 -18.12 -0.74 12.20
CA VAL A 52 -17.08 0.22 12.57
C VAL A 52 -15.75 -0.13 11.87
N ALA A 53 -15.40 -1.42 11.77
CA ALA A 53 -14.23 -1.88 11.02
C ALA A 53 -14.33 -1.54 9.52
N LEU A 54 -15.49 -1.75 8.89
CA LEU A 54 -15.70 -1.42 7.48
C LEU A 54 -15.54 0.09 7.25
N ALA A 55 -16.23 0.92 8.03
CA ALA A 55 -16.19 2.37 7.88
C ALA A 55 -14.79 2.93 8.18
N GLY A 56 -14.18 2.50 9.29
CA GLY A 56 -12.83 2.91 9.69
C GLY A 56 -11.78 2.48 8.67
N GLY A 57 -11.90 1.27 8.11
CA GLY A 57 -11.02 0.77 7.06
C GLY A 57 -11.17 1.54 5.74
N LEU A 58 -12.40 1.92 5.35
CA LEU A 58 -12.63 2.77 4.17
C LEU A 58 -11.95 4.13 4.33
N ILE A 59 -12.15 4.80 5.47
CA ILE A 59 -11.57 6.11 5.79
C ILE A 59 -10.05 6.04 5.79
N ALA A 60 -9.49 5.14 6.60
CA ALA A 60 -8.04 5.00 6.72
C ALA A 60 -7.40 4.60 5.39
N GLY A 61 -8.00 3.65 4.68
CA GLY A 61 -7.50 3.19 3.39
C GLY A 61 -7.63 4.23 2.27
N ALA A 62 -8.59 5.15 2.33
CA ALA A 62 -8.66 6.28 1.41
C ALA A 62 -7.50 7.26 1.66
N VAL A 63 -7.21 7.60 2.91
CA VAL A 63 -6.10 8.49 3.29
C VAL A 63 -4.75 7.86 2.91
N ILE A 64 -4.53 6.60 3.29
CA ILE A 64 -3.31 5.84 2.98
C ILE A 64 -3.16 5.66 1.47
N GLY A 65 -4.22 5.22 0.79
CA GLY A 65 -4.22 4.99 -0.65
C GLY A 65 -3.95 6.27 -1.44
N ALA A 66 -4.49 7.42 -1.02
CA ALA A 66 -4.25 8.71 -1.65
C ALA A 66 -2.78 9.15 -1.50
N ALA A 67 -2.19 9.01 -0.31
CA ALA A 67 -0.78 9.35 -0.09
C ALA A 67 0.17 8.44 -0.91
N GLN A 68 -0.09 7.13 -0.89
CA GLN A 68 0.65 6.15 -1.71
C GLN A 68 0.53 6.47 -3.20
N TRP A 69 -0.69 6.77 -3.66
CA TRP A 69 -0.94 7.18 -5.03
C TRP A 69 -0.19 8.46 -5.37
N LEU A 70 -0.17 9.49 -4.51
CA LEU A 70 0.59 10.72 -4.76
C LEU A 70 2.09 10.45 -4.95
N ALA A 71 2.68 9.54 -4.16
CA ALA A 71 4.08 9.11 -4.32
C ALA A 71 4.31 8.39 -5.67
N LEU A 72 3.32 7.63 -6.14
CA LEU A 72 3.39 6.81 -7.35
C LEU A 72 2.61 7.36 -8.56
N ARG A 73 2.08 8.59 -8.49
CA ARG A 73 1.01 9.09 -9.39
C ARG A 73 1.36 9.11 -10.88
N ARG A 74 2.65 9.11 -11.20
CA ARG A 74 3.15 9.04 -12.58
C ARG A 74 3.12 7.64 -13.17
N LEU A 75 3.08 6.61 -12.32
CA LEU A 75 3.05 5.21 -12.72
C LEU A 75 1.68 4.57 -12.48
N MET A 76 1.10 4.85 -11.32
CA MET A 76 -0.09 4.17 -10.84
C MET A 76 -1.37 4.99 -11.08
N PRO A 77 -2.46 4.33 -11.52
CA PRO A 77 -3.76 4.99 -11.71
C PRO A 77 -4.42 5.26 -10.35
N TRP A 78 -5.45 6.11 -10.35
CA TRP A 78 -6.27 6.38 -9.15
C TRP A 78 -6.91 5.11 -8.57
N LEU A 79 -7.07 4.04 -9.36
CA LEU A 79 -7.53 2.73 -8.88
C LEU A 79 -6.67 2.18 -7.74
N TRP A 80 -5.43 2.64 -7.57
CA TRP A 80 -4.61 2.33 -6.40
C TRP A 80 -5.28 2.75 -5.09
N ILE A 81 -5.92 3.93 -5.09
CA ILE A 81 -6.66 4.46 -3.93
C ILE A 81 -7.83 3.53 -3.61
N ALA A 82 -8.64 3.19 -4.62
CA ALA A 82 -9.78 2.28 -4.46
C ALA A 82 -9.35 0.89 -3.97
N ALA A 83 -8.29 0.32 -4.54
CA ALA A 83 -7.74 -0.96 -4.12
C ALA A 83 -7.28 -0.94 -2.65
N THR A 84 -6.66 0.16 -2.22
CA THR A 84 -6.20 0.32 -0.84
C THR A 84 -7.37 0.52 0.12
N SER A 85 -8.34 1.36 -0.23
CA SER A 85 -9.52 1.65 0.60
C SER A 85 -10.41 0.42 0.77
N ILE A 86 -10.74 -0.27 -0.32
CA ILE A 86 -11.52 -1.52 -0.26
C ILE A 86 -10.74 -2.61 0.46
N GLY A 87 -9.43 -2.70 0.19
CA GLY A 87 -8.57 -3.70 0.82
C GLY A 87 -8.49 -3.51 2.32
N MET A 88 -8.37 -2.27 2.78
CA MET A 88 -8.39 -1.91 4.19
C MET A 88 -9.74 -2.21 4.83
N ALA A 89 -10.85 -1.83 4.20
CA ALA A 89 -12.17 -2.09 4.74
C ALA A 89 -12.44 -3.59 4.93
N ALA A 90 -12.21 -4.38 3.87
CA ALA A 90 -12.43 -5.82 3.91
C ALA A 90 -11.40 -6.53 4.80
N GLY A 91 -10.11 -6.19 4.66
CA GLY A 91 -9.04 -6.81 5.42
C GLY A 91 -9.12 -6.52 6.92
N LEU A 92 -9.45 -5.28 7.30
CA LEU A 92 -9.65 -4.90 8.70
C LEU A 92 -10.85 -5.63 9.30
N SER A 93 -11.97 -5.68 8.57
CA SER A 93 -13.20 -6.33 9.05
C SER A 93 -13.03 -7.84 9.20
N LEU A 94 -12.41 -8.49 8.21
CA LEU A 94 -12.10 -9.92 8.26
C LEU A 94 -11.08 -10.22 9.36
N GLY A 95 -10.02 -9.43 9.46
CA GLY A 95 -8.96 -9.62 10.44
C GLY A 95 -9.45 -9.44 11.88
N ALA A 96 -10.21 -8.37 12.14
CA ALA A 96 -10.76 -8.09 13.47
C ALA A 96 -11.77 -9.16 13.91
N ALA A 97 -12.69 -9.55 13.02
CA ALA A 97 -13.67 -10.60 13.32
C ALA A 97 -13.01 -11.97 13.53
N LEU A 98 -11.95 -12.29 12.77
CA LEU A 98 -11.23 -13.56 12.90
C LEU A 98 -10.58 -13.74 14.28
N VAL A 99 -10.16 -12.65 14.91
CA VAL A 99 -9.51 -12.64 16.23
C VAL A 99 -10.44 -12.18 17.35
N ASP A 100 -11.76 -12.15 17.09
CA ASP A 100 -12.79 -11.71 18.04
C ASP A 100 -12.49 -10.34 18.67
N TYR A 101 -11.97 -9.40 17.86
CA TYR A 101 -11.57 -8.05 18.27
C TYR A 101 -10.54 -8.03 19.41
N GLY A 102 -9.78 -9.12 19.54
CA GLY A 102 -8.68 -9.26 20.47
C GLY A 102 -7.58 -8.23 20.22
N ILE A 103 -6.99 -7.77 21.32
CA ILE A 103 -5.89 -6.79 21.34
C ILE A 103 -4.57 -7.41 21.78
N GLY A 104 -4.53 -8.74 21.91
CA GLY A 104 -3.30 -9.47 22.20
C GLY A 104 -2.31 -9.36 21.05
N ARG A 105 -1.02 -9.55 21.32
CA ARG A 105 0.01 -9.43 20.27
C ARG A 105 -0.22 -10.40 19.11
N LEU A 106 -0.60 -11.64 19.42
CA LEU A 106 -0.91 -12.64 18.38
C LEU A 106 -2.12 -12.21 17.55
N ASP A 107 -3.14 -11.66 18.19
CA ASP A 107 -4.34 -11.14 17.52
C ASP A 107 -3.96 -10.02 16.53
N LEU A 108 -3.14 -9.06 16.97
CA LEU A 108 -2.66 -7.96 16.13
C LEU A 108 -1.81 -8.45 14.95
N ILE A 109 -0.95 -9.45 15.17
CA ILE A 109 -0.14 -10.07 14.11
C ILE A 109 -1.03 -10.76 13.07
N VAL A 110 -2.02 -11.54 13.52
CA VAL A 110 -2.96 -12.27 12.66
C VAL A 110 -3.84 -11.29 11.88
N MET A 111 -4.44 -10.32 12.56
CA MET A 111 -5.25 -9.26 11.97
C MET A 111 -4.43 -8.46 10.94
N GLY A 112 -3.19 -8.13 11.28
CA GLY A 112 -2.22 -7.53 10.37
C GLY A 112 -1.96 -8.36 9.12
N ALA A 113 -1.66 -9.65 9.29
CA ALA A 113 -1.42 -10.56 8.17
C ALA A 113 -2.63 -10.64 7.24
N VAL A 114 -3.84 -10.81 7.79
CA VAL A 114 -5.10 -10.84 7.03
C VAL A 114 -5.30 -9.55 6.26
N ASN A 115 -5.11 -8.39 6.91
CA ASN A 115 -5.24 -7.11 6.22
C ASN A 115 -4.21 -6.96 5.09
N GLY A 116 -2.97 -7.40 5.33
CA GLY A 116 -1.91 -7.43 4.31
C GLY A 116 -2.23 -8.33 3.13
N VAL A 117 -2.90 -9.47 3.32
CA VAL A 117 -3.37 -10.34 2.22
C VAL A 117 -4.34 -9.57 1.33
N VAL A 118 -5.35 -8.91 1.91
CA VAL A 118 -6.40 -8.25 1.13
C VAL A 118 -5.86 -7.00 0.44
N VAL A 119 -5.19 -6.10 1.17
CA VAL A 119 -4.60 -4.87 0.61
C VAL A 119 -3.55 -5.20 -0.44
N GLY A 120 -2.59 -6.08 -0.11
CA GLY A 120 -1.52 -6.49 -1.02
C GLY A 120 -2.06 -7.21 -2.26
N GLY A 121 -3.07 -8.07 -2.11
CA GLY A 121 -3.74 -8.75 -3.21
C GLY A 121 -4.39 -7.77 -4.18
N LEU A 122 -5.20 -6.83 -3.68
CA LEU A 122 -5.89 -5.85 -4.53
C LEU A 122 -4.91 -4.89 -5.21
N GLN A 123 -3.90 -4.40 -4.49
CA GLN A 123 -2.86 -3.56 -5.08
C GLN A 123 -2.01 -4.33 -6.12
N SER A 124 -1.75 -5.63 -5.88
CA SER A 124 -1.07 -6.50 -6.85
C SER A 124 -1.86 -6.63 -8.16
N VAL A 125 -3.19 -6.68 -8.12
CA VAL A 125 -4.02 -6.62 -9.33
C VAL A 125 -3.80 -5.32 -10.10
N VAL A 126 -3.67 -4.18 -9.42
CA VAL A 126 -3.37 -2.89 -10.05
C VAL A 126 -1.98 -2.90 -10.69
N LEU A 127 -0.96 -3.42 -9.99
CA LEU A 127 0.39 -3.59 -10.52
C LEU A 127 0.41 -4.49 -11.77
N ARG A 128 -0.30 -5.61 -11.74
CA ARG A 128 -0.44 -6.53 -12.89
C ARG A 128 -1.08 -5.83 -14.09
N ARG A 129 -2.14 -5.04 -13.88
CA ARG A 129 -2.77 -4.25 -14.96
C ARG A 129 -1.82 -3.23 -15.59
N LYS A 130 -0.83 -2.74 -14.83
CA LYS A 130 0.24 -1.87 -15.32
C LYS A 130 1.47 -2.64 -15.84
N ARG A 131 1.36 -3.96 -16.01
CA ARG A 131 2.42 -4.85 -16.50
C ARG A 131 3.74 -4.71 -15.70
N ILE A 132 3.63 -4.43 -14.41
CA ILE A 132 4.80 -4.39 -13.53
C ILE A 132 5.29 -5.83 -13.33
N TRP A 133 6.56 -6.06 -13.65
CA TRP A 133 7.19 -7.36 -13.51
C TRP A 133 7.20 -7.77 -12.04
N GLY A 134 6.86 -9.03 -11.76
CA GLY A 134 6.88 -9.55 -10.39
C GLY A 134 5.77 -8.99 -9.48
N ALA A 135 4.69 -8.44 -10.03
CA ALA A 135 3.55 -7.93 -9.24
C ALA A 135 2.99 -8.94 -8.21
N ALA A 136 3.12 -10.25 -8.44
CA ALA A 136 2.75 -11.28 -7.46
C ALA A 136 3.57 -11.19 -6.16
N TRP A 137 4.84 -10.78 -6.23
CA TRP A 137 5.68 -10.57 -5.05
C TRP A 137 5.15 -9.48 -4.13
N TRP A 138 4.42 -8.50 -4.67
CA TRP A 138 3.72 -7.52 -3.86
C TRP A 138 2.67 -8.18 -2.95
N ALA A 139 1.85 -9.08 -3.51
CA ALA A 139 0.85 -9.81 -2.73
C ALA A 139 1.49 -10.74 -1.69
N VAL A 140 2.63 -11.37 -2.02
CA VAL A 140 3.34 -12.28 -1.10
C VAL A 140 4.02 -11.51 0.05
N ALA A 141 4.59 -10.34 -0.23
CA ALA A 141 5.35 -9.59 0.77
C ALA A 141 4.47 -8.78 1.74
N ASN A 142 3.27 -8.38 1.33
CA ASN A 142 2.39 -7.56 2.16
C ASN A 142 1.95 -8.24 3.47
N PRO A 143 1.45 -9.49 3.49
CA PRO A 143 1.04 -10.15 4.73
C PRO A 143 2.13 -10.17 5.81
N PRO A 144 3.37 -10.66 5.55
CA PRO A 144 4.41 -10.63 6.56
C PRO A 144 4.86 -9.21 6.91
N ALA A 145 4.87 -8.27 5.96
CA ALA A 145 5.22 -6.88 6.25
C ALA A 145 4.21 -6.20 7.21
N TRP A 146 2.90 -6.43 7.00
CA TRP A 146 1.85 -5.94 7.89
C TRP A 146 1.91 -6.61 9.28
N ALA A 147 2.10 -7.92 9.31
CA ALA A 147 2.23 -8.69 10.55
C ALA A 147 3.42 -8.19 11.39
N LEU A 148 4.58 -7.98 10.76
CA LEU A 148 5.77 -7.44 11.41
C LEU A 148 5.58 -6.00 11.88
N ALA A 149 4.88 -5.16 11.09
CA ALA A 149 4.58 -3.80 11.48
C ALA A 149 3.71 -3.75 12.74
N TRP A 150 2.67 -4.59 12.83
CA TRP A 150 1.86 -4.74 14.05
C TRP A 150 2.67 -5.27 15.23
N LEU A 151 3.52 -6.28 15.01
CA LEU A 151 4.41 -6.80 16.04
C LEU A 151 5.29 -5.68 16.61
N VAL A 152 5.98 -4.92 15.76
CA VAL A 152 6.85 -3.82 16.18
C VAL A 152 6.06 -2.73 16.90
N SER A 153 4.89 -2.35 16.38
CA SER A 153 4.03 -1.38 17.05
C SER A 153 3.56 -1.86 18.42
N SER A 154 3.29 -3.17 18.59
CA SER A 154 2.84 -3.74 19.86
C SER A 154 3.91 -3.66 20.97
N TYR A 155 5.20 -3.53 20.62
CA TYR A 155 6.27 -3.31 21.59
C TYR A 155 6.49 -1.84 21.95
N VAL A 156 6.13 -0.93 21.05
CA VAL A 156 6.42 0.51 21.21
C VAL A 156 5.22 1.27 21.80
N ILE A 157 3.99 0.86 21.47
CA ILE A 157 2.76 1.61 21.73
C ILE A 157 1.87 0.89 22.75
N SER A 158 2.45 0.08 23.64
CA SER A 158 1.70 -0.71 24.64
C SER A 158 0.66 0.09 25.44
N ALA A 159 0.84 1.41 25.58
CA ALA A 159 -0.09 2.31 26.28
C ALA A 159 -1.37 2.70 25.49
N ASN A 160 -1.39 2.61 24.15
CA ASN A 160 -2.55 3.04 23.33
C ASN A 160 -3.19 1.87 22.56
N ILE A 161 -2.81 0.63 22.85
CA ILE A 161 -3.41 -0.56 22.21
C ILE A 161 -4.90 -0.67 22.55
N ASP A 162 -5.30 -0.21 23.73
CA ASP A 162 -6.70 -0.21 24.20
C ASP A 162 -7.61 0.69 23.35
N GLU A 163 -7.05 1.63 22.57
CA GLU A 163 -7.81 2.52 21.70
C GLU A 163 -8.31 1.83 20.40
N ARG A 164 -7.87 0.59 20.13
CA ARG A 164 -8.31 -0.26 18.99
C ARG A 164 -8.32 0.48 17.65
N PHE A 165 -7.20 1.12 17.32
CA PHE A 165 -7.02 1.82 16.05
C PHE A 165 -7.11 0.90 14.83
N THR A 166 -7.45 1.49 13.68
CA THR A 166 -7.55 0.78 12.39
C THR A 166 -6.20 0.31 11.81
N ASN A 167 -5.08 0.80 12.35
CA ASN A 167 -3.74 0.56 11.82
C ASN A 167 -2.69 0.50 12.94
N PHE A 168 -1.53 -0.08 12.62
CA PHE A 168 -0.34 -0.04 13.47
C PHE A 168 0.22 1.39 13.56
N GLY A 169 0.91 1.70 14.65
CA GLY A 169 1.46 3.04 14.85
C GLY A 169 2.81 3.31 14.16
N ALA A 170 3.41 4.46 14.47
CA ALA A 170 4.51 5.04 13.70
C ALA A 170 5.74 4.14 13.53
N SER A 171 6.10 3.34 14.54
CA SER A 171 7.22 2.40 14.48
C SER A 171 7.01 1.29 13.44
N GLY A 172 5.83 0.68 13.43
CA GLY A 172 5.40 -0.27 12.41
C GLY A 172 5.33 0.38 11.02
N CYS A 173 4.90 1.64 10.94
CA CYS A 173 4.88 2.40 9.70
C CYS A 173 6.27 2.57 9.08
N LEU A 174 7.28 2.87 9.89
CA LEU A 174 8.67 2.97 9.41
C LEU A 174 9.17 1.64 8.86
N LEU A 175 8.93 0.53 9.58
CA LEU A 175 9.32 -0.79 9.09
C LEU A 175 8.61 -1.13 7.78
N PHE A 176 7.28 -0.99 7.74
CA PHE A 176 6.46 -1.26 6.57
C PHE A 176 6.91 -0.42 5.37
N ALA A 177 7.15 0.88 5.59
CA ALA A 177 7.63 1.82 4.59
C ALA A 177 8.95 1.38 3.94
N LEU A 178 9.93 0.96 4.76
CA LEU A 178 11.24 0.55 4.28
C LEU A 178 11.17 -0.75 3.49
N LEU A 179 10.46 -1.76 4.01
CA LEU A 179 10.31 -3.05 3.35
C LEU A 179 9.60 -2.93 2.00
N THR A 180 8.44 -2.25 2.00
CA THR A 180 7.64 -2.09 0.78
C THR A 180 8.25 -1.10 -0.21
N GLY A 181 8.93 -0.06 0.27
CA GLY A 181 9.68 0.87 -0.58
C GLY A 181 10.83 0.18 -1.31
N LEU A 182 11.61 -0.66 -0.62
CA LEU A 182 12.66 -1.46 -1.23
C LEU A 182 12.09 -2.44 -2.28
N LEU A 183 10.98 -3.09 -1.96
CA LEU A 183 10.31 -3.98 -2.90
C LEU A 183 9.84 -3.24 -4.16
N LEU A 184 9.20 -2.07 -4.02
CA LEU A 184 8.79 -1.25 -5.17
C LEU A 184 9.99 -0.88 -6.05
N GLU A 185 11.10 -0.45 -5.44
CA GLU A 185 12.32 -0.11 -6.16
C GLU A 185 12.83 -1.32 -6.97
N LEU A 186 12.83 -2.52 -6.38
CA LEU A 186 13.24 -3.75 -7.07
C LEU A 186 12.29 -4.11 -8.22
N LEU A 187 10.97 -4.04 -8.00
CA LEU A 187 9.96 -4.34 -9.03
C LEU A 187 10.07 -3.38 -10.22
N PHE A 188 10.20 -2.07 -9.96
CA PHE A 188 10.33 -1.09 -11.02
C PHE A 188 11.66 -1.22 -11.77
N ARG A 189 12.78 -1.44 -11.08
CA ARG A 189 14.08 -1.70 -11.73
C ARG A 189 14.04 -2.92 -12.65
N ARG A 190 13.43 -4.02 -12.20
CA ARG A 190 13.29 -5.23 -13.02
C ARG A 190 12.36 -5.02 -14.20
N THR A 191 11.27 -4.27 -14.02
CA THR A 191 10.36 -3.91 -15.12
C THR A 191 11.07 -3.09 -16.20
N GLU A 192 11.89 -2.10 -15.81
CA GLU A 192 12.72 -1.33 -16.74
C GLU A 192 13.75 -2.20 -17.49
N ALA A 193 14.38 -3.15 -16.80
CA ALA A 193 15.34 -4.07 -17.42
C ALA A 193 14.68 -5.01 -18.44
N GLU A 194 13.51 -5.56 -18.11
CA GLU A 194 12.77 -6.46 -19.00
C GLU A 194 12.25 -5.75 -20.24
N THR A 195 11.83 -4.48 -20.11
CA THR A 195 11.37 -3.67 -21.25
C THR A 195 12.51 -3.34 -22.23
N ARG A 196 13.78 -3.43 -21.80
CA ARG A 196 14.96 -3.18 -22.63
C ARG A 196 15.52 -4.44 -23.28
N ARG A 197 15.01 -5.62 -22.95
CA ARG A 197 15.42 -6.86 -23.63
C ARG A 197 14.81 -6.88 -25.04
N PRO A 198 15.62 -7.13 -26.09
CA PRO A 198 15.18 -7.12 -27.48
C PRO A 198 14.22 -8.27 -27.80
#